data_AF-A0A257Q2K6-F1
#
_entry.id   AF-A0A257Q2K6-F1
#
_cell.length_a   1.000
_cell.length_b   1.000
_cell.length_c   1.000
_cell.angle_alpha   90.00
_cell.angle_beta   90.00
_cell.angle_gamma   90.00
#
_symmetry.space_group_name_H-M   'P 1'
#
loop_
_entity.id
_entity.type
_entity.pdbx_description
1 polymer ?
#
loop_
_entity_poly.entity_id
_entity_poly.type
_entity_poly.pdbx_seq_one_letter_code
_entity_poly.pdbx_strand_id
1 'polypeptide(L)'
;MAILAVAVVPVVSHFIILATRHIPLGLQLNVLGLFKLGFVTVSALTHWGIYTALLASFALTLRPGKEPLITAMARRMHGLTPELAAYTRKVTIAWSLFCAMQLSLSVLLFWFAPLPVWSCFVNILDIPMVVLMFAAEYAVRLRCLRDPPRHSLAAIIAMVTQFFPDSHAPALADVAKPDA
;
A
#
# COMPACT_ATOMS: atom_id res chain seq x y z
N MET A 1 10.47 9.29 11.45
CA MET A 1 9.14 9.38 12.13
C MET A 1 7.98 8.96 11.23
N ALA A 2 7.81 9.53 10.03
CA ALA A 2 6.65 9.20 9.16
C ALA A 2 6.57 7.72 8.73
N ILE A 3 7.69 7.10 8.34
CA ILE A 3 7.74 5.68 7.92
C ILE A 3 7.34 4.74 9.07
N LEU A 4 7.85 5.03 10.28
CA LEU A 4 7.51 4.27 11.47
C LEU A 4 6.01 4.37 11.77
N ALA A 5 5.42 5.56 11.64
CA ALA A 5 3.98 5.76 11.83
C ALA A 5 3.14 4.95 10.82
N VAL A 6 3.56 4.89 9.55
CA VAL A 6 2.86 4.13 8.49
C VAL A 6 2.83 2.63 8.77
N ALA A 7 3.86 2.06 9.39
CA ALA A 7 3.89 0.63 9.74
C ALA A 7 3.25 0.34 11.11
N VAL A 8 3.44 1.22 12.09
CA VAL A 8 2.98 1.03 13.47
C VAL A 8 1.47 1.25 13.58
N VAL A 9 0.92 2.26 12.91
CA VAL A 9 -0.52 2.58 13.02
C VAL A 9 -1.42 1.43 12.57
N PRO A 10 -1.20 0.77 11.42
CA PRO A 10 -2.04 -0.37 11.01
C PRO A 10 -1.95 -1.55 11.99
N VAL A 11 -0.73 -1.85 12.48
CA VAL A 11 -0.52 -2.94 13.44
C VAL A 11 -1.25 -2.66 14.74
N VAL A 12 -1.08 -1.47 15.31
CA VAL A 12 -1.79 -1.03 16.52
C VAL A 12 -3.32 -1.04 16.30
N SER A 13 -3.78 -0.57 15.14
CA SER A 13 -5.21 -0.58 14.78
C SER A 13 -5.77 -2.00 14.77
N HIS A 14 -5.03 -2.96 14.22
CA HIS A 14 -5.42 -4.37 14.23
C HIS A 14 -5.49 -4.94 15.66
N PHE A 15 -4.48 -4.67 16.49
CA PHE A 15 -4.47 -5.13 17.89
C PHE A 15 -5.60 -4.50 18.72
N ILE A 16 -5.95 -3.24 18.49
CA ILE A 16 -7.11 -2.59 19.15
C ILE A 16 -8.41 -3.27 18.75
N ILE A 17 -8.59 -3.58 17.46
CA ILE A 17 -9.79 -4.27 16.97
C ILE A 17 -9.88 -5.70 17.52
N LEU A 18 -8.74 -6.39 17.63
CA LEU A 18 -8.66 -7.73 18.22
C LEU A 18 -8.95 -7.73 19.72
N ALA A 19 -8.37 -6.78 20.47
CA ALA A 19 -8.59 -6.62 21.91
C ALA A 19 -10.05 -6.28 22.23
N THR A 20 -10.70 -5.50 21.35
CA THR A 20 -12.11 -5.12 21.51
C THR A 20 -13.08 -6.10 20.86
N ARG A 21 -12.65 -7.28 20.38
CA ARG A 21 -13.50 -8.25 19.65
C ARG A 21 -14.76 -8.67 20.42
N HIS A 22 -14.69 -8.69 21.75
CA HIS A 22 -15.80 -9.10 22.63
C HIS A 22 -16.92 -8.06 22.71
N ILE A 23 -16.65 -6.82 22.29
CA ILE A 23 -17.63 -5.74 22.26
C ILE A 23 -18.37 -5.82 20.90
N PRO A 24 -19.66 -6.17 20.89
CA PRO A 24 -20.41 -6.26 19.64
C PRO A 24 -20.47 -4.88 18.97
N LEU A 25 -20.43 -4.86 17.64
CA LEU A 25 -20.54 -3.63 16.84
C LEU A 25 -21.93 -2.99 16.88
N GLY A 26 -22.87 -3.58 17.64
CA GLY A 26 -24.25 -3.13 17.75
C GLY A 26 -24.37 -1.77 18.46
N LEU A 27 -25.60 -1.23 18.47
CA LEU A 27 -25.98 0.08 18.99
C LEU A 27 -25.89 0.17 20.54
N GLN A 28 -24.80 -0.31 21.13
CA GLN A 28 -24.49 -0.11 22.53
C GLN A 28 -24.07 1.35 22.70
N LEU A 29 -24.87 2.14 23.41
CA LEU A 29 -24.64 3.57 23.70
C LEU A 29 -23.51 3.78 24.74
N ASN A 30 -22.51 2.89 24.77
CA ASN A 30 -21.34 3.06 25.61
C ASN A 30 -20.21 3.78 24.83
N VAL A 31 -19.41 4.57 25.54
CA VAL A 31 -18.33 5.38 24.94
C VAL A 31 -17.38 4.53 24.10
N LEU A 32 -17.05 3.32 24.58
CA LEU A 32 -16.13 2.41 23.91
C LEU A 32 -16.70 1.79 22.63
N GLY A 33 -18.02 1.52 22.59
CA GLY A 33 -18.72 1.05 21.40
C GLY A 33 -18.82 2.14 20.33
N LEU A 34 -19.17 3.37 20.72
CA LEU A 34 -19.19 4.53 19.83
C LEU A 34 -17.80 4.82 19.24
N PHE A 35 -16.75 4.76 20.07
CA PHE A 35 -15.38 4.92 19.61
C PHE A 35 -14.99 3.83 18.61
N LYS A 36 -15.26 2.56 18.92
CA LYS A 36 -14.96 1.44 18.02
C LYS A 36 -15.71 1.56 16.69
N LEU A 37 -16.99 1.91 16.73
CA LEU A 37 -17.81 2.09 15.52
C LEU A 37 -17.26 3.23 14.66
N GLY A 38 -16.99 4.39 15.25
CA GLY A 38 -16.41 5.54 14.54
C GLY A 38 -15.05 5.20 13.94
N PHE A 39 -14.17 4.59 14.73
CA PHE A 39 -12.84 4.17 14.29
C PHE A 39 -12.90 3.20 13.10
N VAL A 40 -13.66 2.11 13.23
CA VAL A 40 -13.82 1.11 12.16
C VAL A 40 -14.42 1.72 10.90
N THR A 41 -15.43 2.58 11.04
CA THR A 41 -16.09 3.24 9.91
C THR A 41 -15.13 4.17 9.18
N VAL A 42 -14.39 5.00 9.92
CA VAL A 42 -13.37 5.89 9.33
C VAL A 42 -12.28 5.07 8.63
N SER A 43 -11.75 4.02 9.26
CA SER A 43 -10.76 3.14 8.64
C SER A 43 -11.26 2.51 7.34
N ALA A 44 -12.52 2.03 7.33
CA ALA A 44 -13.12 1.44 6.14
C ALA A 44 -13.30 2.47 5.02
N LEU A 45 -13.87 3.64 5.35
CA LEU A 45 -14.08 4.73 4.39
C LEU A 45 -12.76 5.25 3.82
N THR A 46 -11.72 5.40 4.64
CA THR A 46 -10.39 5.81 4.17
C THR A 46 -9.82 4.79 3.19
N HIS A 47 -9.84 3.50 3.55
CA HIS A 47 -9.34 2.43 2.67
C HIS A 47 -10.12 2.38 1.35
N TRP A 48 -11.45 2.37 1.40
CA TRP A 48 -12.30 2.36 0.21
C TRP A 48 -12.12 3.62 -0.64
N GLY A 49 -12.02 4.79 0.00
CA GLY A 49 -11.82 6.07 -0.67
C GLY A 49 -10.50 6.11 -1.44
N ILE A 50 -9.40 5.66 -0.83
CA ILE A 50 -8.09 5.59 -1.47
C ILE A 50 -8.13 4.66 -2.68
N TYR A 51 -8.60 3.43 -2.50
CA TYR A 51 -8.64 2.45 -3.60
C TYR A 51 -9.63 2.83 -4.71
N THR A 52 -10.74 3.48 -4.37
CA THR A 52 -11.69 4.01 -5.36
C THR A 52 -11.06 5.14 -6.17
N ALA A 53 -10.36 6.07 -5.51
CA ALA A 53 -9.67 7.18 -6.19
C ALA A 53 -8.55 6.67 -7.11
N LEU A 54 -7.74 5.71 -6.65
CA LEU A 54 -6.70 5.06 -7.46
C LEU A 54 -7.32 4.32 -8.65
N LEU A 55 -8.34 3.50 -8.40
CA LEU A 55 -9.05 2.77 -9.44
C LEU A 55 -9.64 3.72 -10.49
N ALA A 56 -10.31 4.79 -10.06
CA ALA A 56 -10.84 5.80 -10.97
C ALA A 56 -9.72 6.44 -11.80
N SER A 57 -8.58 6.78 -11.18
CA SER A 57 -7.44 7.39 -11.87
C SER A 57 -6.90 6.50 -13.00
N PHE A 58 -6.74 5.20 -12.74
CA PHE A 58 -6.25 4.26 -13.75
C PHE A 58 -7.34 3.85 -14.75
N ALA A 59 -8.55 3.53 -14.30
CA ALA A 59 -9.64 3.07 -15.16
C ALA A 59 -10.18 4.17 -16.08
N LEU A 60 -10.28 5.42 -15.61
CA LEU A 60 -10.75 6.54 -16.44
C LEU A 60 -9.76 6.88 -17.56
N THR A 61 -8.46 6.63 -17.35
CA THR A 61 -7.42 6.86 -18.37
C THR A 61 -7.30 5.71 -19.37
N LEU A 62 -7.90 4.55 -19.09
CA LEU A 62 -7.99 3.41 -20.03
C LEU A 62 -9.15 3.51 -21.03
N ARG A 63 -10.02 4.52 -20.92
CA ARG A 63 -11.17 4.72 -21.83
C ARG A 63 -10.70 4.96 -23.28
N PRO A 64 -11.45 4.47 -24.29
CA PRO A 64 -11.13 4.72 -25.70
C PRO A 64 -10.94 6.22 -25.98
N GLY A 65 -9.85 6.58 -26.65
CA GLY A 65 -9.52 7.98 -26.96
C GLY A 65 -8.79 8.75 -25.85
N LYS A 66 -8.52 8.14 -24.69
CA LYS A 66 -7.65 8.73 -23.65
C LYS A 66 -6.30 8.01 -23.58
N GLU A 67 -5.27 8.78 -23.23
CA GLU A 67 -3.94 8.24 -22.97
C GLU A 67 -3.89 7.63 -21.56
N PRO A 68 -3.44 6.38 -21.39
CA PRO A 68 -3.28 5.77 -20.07
C PRO A 68 -2.33 6.59 -19.18
N LEU A 69 -2.61 6.68 -17.87
CA LEU A 69 -1.86 7.54 -16.95
C LEU A 69 -0.35 7.28 -16.97
N ILE A 70 0.04 6.00 -17.00
CA ILE A 70 1.45 5.59 -17.03
C ILE A 70 2.09 5.93 -18.38
N THR A 71 1.33 5.86 -19.47
CA THR A 71 1.78 6.27 -20.81
C THR A 71 2.03 7.78 -20.87
N ALA A 72 1.11 8.58 -20.30
CA ALA A 72 1.26 10.03 -20.21
C ALA A 72 2.50 10.43 -19.37
N MET A 73 2.76 9.71 -18.28
CA MET A 73 3.97 9.93 -17.47
C MET A 73 5.24 9.54 -18.23
N ALA A 74 5.26 8.37 -18.87
CA ALA A 74 6.40 7.89 -19.64
C ALA A 74 6.74 8.84 -20.82
N ARG A 75 5.72 9.36 -21.51
CA ARG A 75 5.88 10.35 -22.58
C ARG A 75 6.60 11.60 -22.11
N ARG A 76 6.26 12.12 -20.92
CA ARG A 76 6.89 13.32 -20.34
C ARG A 76 8.35 13.11 -19.96
N MET A 77 8.75 11.88 -19.62
CA MET A 77 10.08 11.58 -19.09
C MET A 77 11.09 11.12 -20.14
N HIS A 78 10.69 10.26 -21.07
CA HIS A 78 11.63 9.53 -21.94
C HIS A 78 11.28 9.54 -23.43
N GLY A 79 10.19 10.23 -23.81
CA GLY A 79 9.60 10.10 -25.15
C GLY A 79 8.80 8.81 -25.32
N LEU A 80 7.94 8.75 -26.33
CA LEU A 80 6.99 7.65 -26.51
C LEU A 80 7.39 6.77 -27.70
N THR A 81 7.79 5.52 -27.43
CA THR A 81 7.87 4.48 -28.46
C THR A 81 6.57 3.67 -28.49
N PRO A 82 6.15 3.10 -29.64
CA PRO A 82 4.94 2.28 -29.73
C PRO A 82 4.95 1.07 -28.77
N GLU A 83 6.13 0.49 -28.55
CA GLU A 83 6.34 -0.62 -27.62
C GLU A 83 6.13 -0.19 -26.16
N LEU A 84 6.67 0.99 -25.78
CA LEU A 84 6.47 1.57 -24.45
C LEU A 84 5.00 1.94 -24.22
N ALA A 85 4.29 2.40 -25.24
CA ALA A 85 2.85 2.69 -25.16
C ALA A 85 2.02 1.42 -24.88
N ALA A 86 2.30 0.32 -25.58
CA ALA A 86 1.62 -0.96 -25.34
C ALA A 86 1.93 -1.53 -23.95
N TYR A 87 3.20 -1.43 -23.52
CA TYR A 87 3.63 -1.85 -22.18
C TYR A 87 2.94 -1.05 -21.08
N THR A 88 3.00 0.28 -21.12
CA THR A 88 2.42 1.16 -20.08
C THR A 88 0.90 1.02 -19.99
N ARG A 89 0.21 0.71 -21.11
CA ARG A 89 -1.21 0.36 -21.11
C ARG A 89 -1.49 -0.94 -20.34
N LYS A 90 -0.70 -2.01 -20.56
CA LYS A 90 -0.83 -3.28 -19.82
C LYS A 90 -0.60 -3.08 -18.32
N VAL A 91 0.40 -2.28 -17.95
CA VAL A 91 0.69 -1.94 -16.55
C VAL A 91 -0.47 -1.15 -15.94
N THR A 92 -1.05 -0.20 -16.67
CA THR A 92 -2.24 0.56 -16.22
C THR A 92 -3.45 -0.37 -15.98
N ILE A 93 -3.66 -1.38 -16.83
CA ILE A 93 -4.70 -2.40 -16.63
C ILE A 93 -4.41 -3.22 -15.36
N ALA A 94 -3.17 -3.67 -15.16
CA ALA A 94 -2.79 -4.45 -13.99
C ALA A 94 -3.02 -3.67 -12.68
N TRP A 95 -2.64 -2.38 -12.64
CA TRP A 95 -2.93 -1.49 -11.52
C TRP A 95 -4.42 -1.28 -11.29
N SER A 96 -5.20 -1.17 -12.37
CA SER A 96 -6.66 -1.06 -12.26
C SER A 96 -7.27 -2.33 -11.66
N LEU A 97 -6.85 -3.51 -12.13
CA LEU A 97 -7.34 -4.80 -11.62
C LEU A 97 -6.94 -5.01 -10.16
N PHE A 98 -5.71 -4.64 -9.78
CA PHE A 98 -5.26 -4.70 -8.39
C PHE A 98 -6.10 -3.79 -7.49
N CYS A 99 -6.32 -2.53 -7.88
CA CYS A 99 -7.15 -1.61 -7.08
C CYS A 99 -8.60 -2.09 -6.96
N ALA A 100 -9.16 -2.63 -8.05
CA ALA A 100 -10.50 -3.22 -8.04
C ALA A 100 -10.58 -4.44 -7.11
N MET A 101 -9.59 -5.33 -7.18
CA MET A 101 -9.50 -6.50 -6.30
C MET A 101 -9.41 -6.08 -4.83
N GLN A 102 -8.53 -5.15 -4.47
CA GLN A 102 -8.39 -4.65 -3.09
C GLN A 102 -9.68 -4.03 -2.57
N LEU A 103 -10.34 -3.20 -3.38
CA LEU A 103 -11.61 -2.59 -3.03
C LEU A 103 -12.70 -3.64 -2.82
N SER A 104 -12.87 -4.56 -3.78
CA SER A 104 -13.87 -5.62 -3.70
C SER A 104 -13.62 -6.53 -2.49
N LEU A 105 -12.40 -7.01 -2.28
CA LEU A 105 -12.07 -7.87 -1.14
C LEU A 105 -12.34 -7.16 0.20
N SER A 106 -11.96 -5.88 0.32
CA SER A 106 -12.22 -5.11 1.53
C SER A 106 -13.72 -4.95 1.79
N VAL A 107 -14.52 -4.64 0.77
CA VAL A 107 -15.97 -4.52 0.90
C VAL A 107 -16.60 -5.88 1.26
N LEU A 108 -16.25 -6.96 0.55
CA LEU A 108 -16.78 -8.30 0.83
C LEU A 108 -16.42 -8.75 2.25
N LEU A 109 -15.17 -8.60 2.67
CA LEU A 109 -14.76 -8.99 4.02
C LEU A 109 -15.44 -8.15 5.10
N PHE A 110 -15.72 -6.87 4.84
CA PHE A 110 -16.41 -6.01 5.79
C PHE A 110 -17.85 -6.47 6.06
N TRP A 111 -18.57 -6.89 5.01
CA TRP A 111 -19.98 -7.29 5.11
C TRP A 111 -20.18 -8.77 5.49
N PHE A 112 -19.28 -9.66 5.06
CA PHE A 112 -19.48 -11.11 5.16
C PHE A 112 -18.53 -11.83 6.12
N ALA A 113 -17.42 -11.19 6.55
CA ALA A 113 -16.45 -11.82 7.43
C ALA A 113 -16.44 -11.16 8.83
N PRO A 114 -15.92 -11.87 9.86
CA PRO A 114 -15.72 -11.25 11.17
C PRO A 114 -14.79 -10.03 11.07
N LEU A 115 -15.11 -8.98 11.83
CA LEU A 115 -14.31 -7.74 11.85
C LEU A 115 -12.78 -7.96 12.02
N PRO A 116 -12.30 -8.90 12.87
CA PRO A 116 -10.87 -9.16 12.97
C PRO A 116 -10.24 -9.64 11.65
N VAL A 117 -10.98 -10.41 10.84
CA VAL A 117 -10.51 -10.89 9.53
C VAL A 117 -10.41 -9.72 8.54
N TRP A 118 -11.44 -8.88 8.48
CA TRP A 118 -11.41 -7.66 7.67
C TRP A 118 -10.26 -6.72 8.09
N SER A 119 -10.07 -6.53 9.39
CA SER A 119 -8.99 -5.70 9.92
C SER A 119 -7.61 -6.27 9.58
N CYS A 120 -7.43 -7.60 9.67
CA CYS A 120 -6.18 -8.25 9.27
C CYS A 120 -5.88 -7.99 7.78
N PHE A 121 -6.90 -8.09 6.92
CA PHE A 121 -6.76 -7.80 5.50
C PHE A 121 -6.32 -6.35 5.24
N VAL A 122 -7.06 -5.37 5.76
CA VAL A 122 -6.83 -3.95 5.53
C VAL A 122 -5.54 -3.42 6.18
N ASN A 123 -5.16 -3.94 7.35
CA ASN A 123 -4.04 -3.39 8.12
C ASN A 123 -2.74 -4.17 7.97
N ILE A 124 -2.82 -5.49 7.76
CA ILE A 124 -1.64 -6.37 7.76
C ILE A 124 -1.34 -6.86 6.35
N LEU A 125 -2.33 -7.34 5.59
CA LEU A 125 -2.12 -7.92 4.26
C LEU A 125 -2.03 -6.90 3.13
N ASP A 126 -2.62 -5.72 3.31
CA ASP A 126 -2.61 -4.66 2.30
C ASP A 126 -1.18 -4.25 1.91
N ILE A 127 -0.30 -4.00 2.89
CA ILE A 127 1.09 -3.60 2.65
C ILE A 127 1.87 -4.67 1.85
N PRO A 128 1.92 -5.96 2.27
CA PRO A 128 2.53 -7.04 1.48
C PRO A 128 1.98 -7.14 0.06
N MET A 129 0.66 -7.00 -0.14
CA MET A 129 0.05 -7.09 -1.46
C MET A 129 0.48 -5.95 -2.37
N VAL A 130 0.53 -4.72 -1.85
CA VAL A 130 1.05 -3.56 -2.59
C VAL A 130 2.52 -3.76 -2.95
N VAL A 131 3.35 -4.22 -2.02
CA VAL A 131 4.76 -4.53 -2.27
C VAL A 131 4.91 -5.61 -3.35
N LEU A 132 4.11 -6.67 -3.29
CA LEU A 132 4.11 -7.73 -4.29
C LEU A 132 3.69 -7.22 -5.68
N MET A 133 2.69 -6.35 -5.74
CA MET A 133 2.25 -5.73 -6.99
C MET A 133 3.35 -4.89 -7.63
N PHE A 134 4.04 -4.08 -6.83
CA PHE A 134 5.22 -3.34 -7.27
C PHE A 134 6.35 -4.26 -7.74
N ALA A 135 6.65 -5.33 -6.99
CA ALA A 135 7.67 -6.30 -7.38
C ALA A 135 7.32 -7.01 -8.70
N ALA A 136 6.06 -7.36 -8.90
CA ALA A 136 5.57 -7.93 -10.15
C ALA A 136 5.73 -6.95 -11.32
N GLU A 137 5.37 -5.68 -11.13
CA GLU A 137 5.62 -4.64 -12.14
C GLU A 137 7.10 -4.53 -12.50
N TYR A 138 7.98 -4.53 -11.49
CA TYR A 138 9.43 -4.47 -11.69
C TYR A 138 9.94 -5.66 -12.51
N ALA A 139 9.49 -6.87 -12.16
CA ALA A 139 9.87 -8.09 -12.86
C ALA A 139 9.41 -8.08 -14.32
N VAL A 140 8.19 -7.62 -14.59
CA VAL A 140 7.69 -7.45 -15.97
C VAL A 140 8.50 -6.39 -16.71
N ARG A 141 8.88 -5.29 -16.05
CA ARG A 141 9.73 -4.25 -16.64
C ARG A 141 11.09 -4.79 -17.05
N LEU A 142 11.75 -5.56 -16.17
CA LEU A 142 13.03 -6.22 -16.43
C LEU A 142 12.97 -7.22 -17.59
N ARG A 143 11.85 -7.93 -17.74
CA ARG A 143 11.67 -8.90 -18.83
C ARG A 143 11.32 -8.24 -20.16
N CYS A 144 10.57 -7.14 -20.15
CA CYS A 144 10.06 -6.51 -21.37
C CYS A 144 10.95 -5.37 -21.90
N LEU A 145 11.71 -4.66 -21.06
CA LEU A 145 12.59 -3.58 -21.49
C LEU A 145 14.06 -4.00 -21.43
N ARG A 146 14.72 -3.92 -22.59
CA ARG A 146 16.15 -4.22 -22.75
C ARG A 146 17.06 -3.15 -22.12
N ASP A 147 16.53 -1.95 -21.88
CA ASP A 147 17.21 -0.84 -21.19
C ASP A 147 16.20 -0.04 -20.30
N PRO A 148 15.90 -0.52 -19.08
CA PRO A 148 14.88 0.09 -18.24
C PRO A 148 15.36 1.43 -17.63
N PRO A 149 14.56 2.52 -17.70
CA PRO A 149 14.90 3.76 -17.02
C PRO A 149 15.05 3.54 -15.51
N ARG A 150 16.17 4.01 -14.95
CA ARG A 150 16.72 3.62 -13.63
C ARG A 150 15.84 4.00 -12.42
N HIS A 151 14.80 4.79 -12.61
CA HIS A 151 14.01 5.36 -11.52
C HIS A 151 12.60 4.77 -11.48
N SER A 152 12.38 3.71 -10.68
CA SER A 152 11.08 3.60 -9.97
C SER A 152 11.05 2.59 -8.83
N LEU A 153 11.90 1.54 -8.82
CA LEU A 153 11.79 0.46 -7.83
C LEU A 153 13.10 0.13 -7.12
N ALA A 154 14.22 0.10 -7.84
CA ALA A 154 15.54 0.01 -7.22
C ALA A 154 15.83 1.22 -6.31
N ALA A 155 15.32 2.41 -6.62
CA ALA A 155 15.47 3.59 -5.76
C ALA A 155 14.59 3.53 -4.49
N ILE A 156 13.38 2.97 -4.60
CA ILE A 156 12.48 2.80 -3.44
C ILE A 156 12.99 1.66 -2.55
N ILE A 157 13.41 0.54 -3.15
CA ILE A 157 14.03 -0.58 -2.44
C ILE A 157 15.35 -0.12 -1.82
N ALA A 158 16.21 0.59 -2.56
CA ALA A 158 17.45 1.16 -2.02
C ALA A 158 17.17 2.12 -0.84
N MET A 159 16.17 3.00 -0.97
CA MET A 159 15.76 3.92 0.10
C MET A 159 15.26 3.17 1.34
N VAL A 160 14.47 2.10 1.16
CA VAL A 160 14.00 1.25 2.27
C VAL A 160 15.17 0.48 2.88
N THR A 161 16.02 -0.17 2.07
CA THR A 161 17.17 -0.94 2.55
C THR A 161 18.25 -0.07 3.18
N GLN A 162 18.38 1.20 2.79
CA GLN A 162 19.30 2.18 3.37
C GLN A 162 18.74 2.81 4.66
N PHE A 163 17.45 2.67 4.93
CA PHE A 163 16.81 3.12 6.17
C PHE A 163 16.88 2.07 7.30
N PHE A 164 17.09 0.78 6.98
CA PHE A 164 17.23 -0.34 7.92
C PHE A 164 18.64 -0.82 8.33
N PRO A 165 19.81 -0.29 7.84
CA PRO A 165 21.11 -0.78 8.29
C PRO A 165 21.53 -0.28 9.68
N ASP A 166 21.02 0.88 10.13
CA ASP A 166 21.61 1.59 11.28
C ASP A 166 20.96 1.29 12.64
N SER A 167 20.00 0.35 12.74
CA SER A 167 19.35 0.03 14.02
C SER A 167 20.06 -1.03 14.88
N HIS A 168 21.26 -1.49 14.52
CA HIS A 168 22.08 -2.35 15.38
C HIS A 168 23.47 -1.73 15.66
N ALA A 169 23.52 -1.08 16.83
CA ALA A 169 24.61 -0.36 17.51
C ALA A 169 26.00 -1.07 17.58
N PRO A 170 27.08 -0.36 17.98
CA PRO A 170 27.25 -0.03 19.39
C PRO A 170 27.78 1.40 19.67
N ALA A 171 26.95 2.22 20.32
CA ALA A 171 27.40 3.32 21.18
C ALA A 171 27.98 2.82 22.53
N LEU A 172 28.31 1.52 22.63
CA LEU A 172 28.87 0.88 23.83
C LEU A 172 30.39 0.67 23.74
N ALA A 173 31.05 1.10 22.67
CA ALA A 173 32.50 1.00 22.52
C ALA A 173 33.27 2.18 23.16
N ASP A 174 32.59 3.29 23.49
CA ASP A 174 33.25 4.53 23.94
C ASP A 174 33.25 4.73 25.48
N VAL A 175 32.60 3.84 26.24
CA VAL A 175 32.50 3.95 27.71
C VAL A 175 33.51 3.05 28.44
N ALA A 176 34.29 2.23 27.71
CA ALA A 176 35.19 1.23 28.30
C ALA A 176 36.69 1.62 28.28
N LYS A 177 37.03 2.91 28.35
CA LYS A 177 38.40 3.35 28.62
C LYS A 177 38.50 3.77 30.09
N PRO A 178 39.25 3.05 30.95
CA PRO A 178 39.56 3.55 32.27
C PRO A 178 40.63 4.63 32.13
N ASP A 179 40.36 5.79 32.69
CA ASP A 179 41.32 6.88 32.81
C ASP A 179 42.49 6.41 33.69
N ALA A 180 43.67 6.31 33.07
CA ALA A 180 44.96 6.04 33.72
C ALA A 180 45.72 7.36 33.94
#